data_AF-A0A3N4HSK6-F1
#
_entry.id   AF-A0A3N4HSK6-F1
#
_cell.length_a   1.000
_cell.length_b   1.000
_cell.length_c   1.000
_cell.angle_alpha   90.00
_cell.angle_beta   90.00
_cell.angle_gamma   90.00
#
_symmetry.space_group_name_H-M   'P 1'
#
loop_
_entity.id
_entity.type
_entity.pdbx_description
1 polymer ?
#
loop_
_entity_poly.entity_id
_entity_poly.type
_entity_poly.pdbx_seq_one_letter_code
_entity_poly.pdbx_strand_id
1 'polypeptide(L)'
;MDSNTGGASASADSAIDYISLLYEYVETLDHYQHYILRSKYKELTNPSYRRTCDDQPDGSTVTPPDVPAICQINAQLLLFFHRELLHYLRSTGGEQRRRIDTILLEGSWYIPNIVTIEIVNSWLSKRWMAGLLRSEQVELVVIVYTSLIRKVRWLMAACEDIQEITEVVISARRVLQKLVFHENLRSERTESLLLRHLANQDVNTEVIQGIENATRALRLGHMVKVINGASVPFDFLSWRALYPASDWSTD
;
A
#
# COMPACT_ATOMS: atom_id res chain seq x y z
N MET A 1 23.36 38.68 4.27
CA MET A 1 22.24 38.02 3.55
C MET A 1 22.44 36.56 3.85
N ASP A 2 21.90 36.16 5.00
CA ASP A 2 22.42 35.01 5.72
C ASP A 2 21.58 33.80 5.36
N SER A 3 22.25 32.85 4.73
CA SER A 3 21.77 31.53 4.34
C SER A 3 21.28 30.78 5.58
N ASN A 4 19.96 30.79 5.77
CA ASN A 4 19.28 30.00 6.78
C ASN A 4 19.30 28.53 6.36
N THR A 5 20.33 27.80 6.77
CA THR A 5 20.41 26.35 6.70
C THR A 5 19.46 25.76 7.74
N GLY A 6 18.17 25.74 7.41
CA GLY A 6 17.17 24.94 8.11
C GLY A 6 17.50 23.47 7.92
N GLY A 7 18.33 22.93 8.81
CA GLY A 7 18.57 21.50 8.91
C GLY A 7 17.22 20.82 9.12
N ALA A 8 16.79 20.06 8.10
CA ALA A 8 15.64 19.18 8.22
C ALA A 8 15.86 18.32 9.47
N SER A 9 15.04 18.53 10.49
CA SER A 9 15.01 17.66 11.66
C SER A 9 14.81 16.24 11.13
N ALA A 10 15.85 15.42 11.18
CA ALA A 10 15.70 13.98 10.99
C ALA A 10 14.62 13.55 11.98
N SER A 11 13.42 13.25 11.47
CA SER A 11 12.29 12.91 12.33
C SER A 11 12.70 11.72 13.19
N ALA A 12 12.36 11.73 14.48
CA ALA A 12 12.71 10.68 15.44
C ALA A 12 12.40 9.24 14.95
N ASP A 13 11.53 9.08 13.95
CA ASP A 13 11.24 7.83 13.27
C ASP A 13 12.41 7.26 12.43
N SER A 14 13.46 8.01 12.09
CA SER A 14 14.59 7.50 11.28
C SER A 14 15.50 6.53 12.03
N ALA A 15 15.24 6.29 13.32
CA ALA A 15 16.02 5.38 14.17
C ALA A 15 15.34 4.01 14.39
N ILE A 16 14.10 3.84 13.95
CA ILE A 16 13.36 2.60 14.19
C ILE A 16 13.76 1.54 13.15
N ASP A 17 14.39 0.46 13.62
CA ASP A 17 14.68 -0.71 12.78
C ASP A 17 13.43 -1.60 12.67
N TYR A 18 12.61 -1.34 11.66
CA TYR A 18 11.38 -2.09 11.42
C TYR A 18 11.65 -3.54 11.02
N ILE A 19 12.84 -3.85 10.48
CA ILE A 19 13.20 -5.24 10.14
C ILE A 19 13.40 -6.05 11.42
N SER A 20 14.14 -5.52 12.39
CA SER A 20 14.28 -6.15 13.71
C SER A 20 12.93 -6.29 14.42
N LEU A 21 12.09 -5.24 14.39
CA LEU A 21 10.75 -5.32 14.99
C LEU A 21 9.86 -6.36 14.30
N LEU A 22 9.97 -6.51 12.97
CA LEU A 22 9.25 -7.53 12.23
C LEU A 22 9.76 -8.93 12.59
N TYR A 23 11.07 -9.10 12.75
CA TYR A 23 11.65 -10.36 13.21
C TYR A 23 11.10 -10.77 14.58
N GLU A 24 11.21 -9.88 15.57
CA GLU A 24 10.68 -10.11 16.92
C GLU A 24 9.19 -10.44 16.87
N TYR A 25 8.43 -9.70 16.07
CA TYR A 25 7.00 -9.98 15.89
C TYR A 25 6.77 -11.40 15.34
N VAL A 26 7.48 -11.79 14.28
CA VAL A 26 7.31 -13.09 13.63
C VAL A 26 7.66 -14.26 14.55
N GLU A 27 8.64 -14.09 15.44
CA GLU A 27 9.00 -15.08 16.46
C GLU A 27 7.90 -15.27 17.52
N THR A 28 7.11 -14.23 17.82
CA THR A 28 5.98 -14.34 18.77
C THR A 28 4.75 -15.05 18.21
N LEU A 29 4.68 -15.27 16.90
CA LEU A 29 3.49 -15.82 16.24
C LEU A 29 3.48 -17.35 16.28
N ASP A 30 2.33 -17.92 16.65
CA ASP A 30 2.10 -19.37 16.62
C ASP A 30 2.20 -19.93 15.19
N HIS A 31 2.69 -21.17 15.07
CA HIS A 31 3.20 -21.75 13.82
C HIS A 31 2.19 -21.77 12.68
N TYR A 32 0.89 -21.86 12.97
CA TYR A 32 -0.14 -22.14 11.97
C TYR A 32 -0.74 -20.88 11.31
N GLN A 33 -0.87 -19.77 12.05
CA GLN A 33 -1.59 -18.59 11.54
C GLN A 33 -0.72 -17.66 10.67
N HIS A 34 0.59 -17.86 10.64
CA HIS A 34 1.51 -16.85 10.09
C HIS A 34 2.57 -17.40 9.14
N TYR A 35 2.29 -18.53 8.47
CA TYR A 35 3.15 -19.04 7.40
C TYR A 35 3.46 -17.96 6.34
N ILE A 36 2.45 -17.19 5.93
CA ILE A 36 2.61 -16.13 4.94
C ILE A 36 3.57 -15.05 5.43
N LEU A 37 3.38 -14.56 6.67
CA LEU A 37 4.25 -13.51 7.22
C LEU A 37 5.68 -14.03 7.45
N ARG A 38 5.85 -15.28 7.89
CA ARG A 38 7.16 -15.94 7.98
C ARG A 38 7.83 -16.08 6.61
N SER A 39 7.07 -16.46 5.59
CA SER A 39 7.57 -16.51 4.20
C SER A 39 8.03 -15.13 3.75
N LYS A 40 7.23 -14.09 3.99
CA LYS A 40 7.59 -12.71 3.63
C LYS A 40 8.76 -12.15 4.40
N TYR A 41 8.84 -12.44 5.70
CA TYR A 41 10.01 -12.11 6.49
C TYR A 41 11.26 -12.78 5.94
N LYS A 42 11.19 -14.07 5.59
CA LYS A 42 12.30 -14.77 4.93
C LYS A 42 12.66 -14.16 3.58
N GLU A 43 11.69 -13.74 2.77
CA GLU A 43 11.95 -13.01 1.51
C GLU A 43 12.61 -11.64 1.70
N LEU A 44 12.32 -10.96 2.83
CA LEU A 44 12.89 -9.66 3.17
C LEU A 44 14.27 -9.74 3.81
N THR A 45 14.57 -10.83 4.52
CA THR A 45 15.83 -10.98 5.30
C THR A 45 16.80 -11.99 4.70
N ASN A 46 16.33 -12.84 3.77
CA ASN A 46 17.16 -13.81 3.11
C ASN A 46 17.06 -13.65 1.57
N PRO A 47 18.03 -12.95 0.96
CA PRO A 47 18.08 -12.74 -0.49
C PRO A 47 18.06 -14.04 -1.30
N SER A 48 18.54 -15.16 -0.73
CA SER A 48 18.54 -16.47 -1.40
C SER A 48 17.15 -17.08 -1.56
N TYR A 49 16.13 -16.59 -0.83
CA TYR A 49 14.76 -17.11 -0.86
C TYR A 49 13.94 -16.61 -2.08
N ARG A 50 14.39 -15.58 -2.82
CA ARG A 50 13.71 -15.05 -4.03
C ARG A 50 13.86 -15.93 -5.29
N ARG A 51 14.53 -17.08 -5.21
CA ARG A 51 15.03 -17.86 -6.36
C ARG A 51 14.04 -18.73 -7.13
N THR A 52 12.75 -18.78 -6.79
CA THR A 52 11.84 -19.79 -7.37
C THR A 52 10.94 -19.31 -8.51
N CYS A 53 11.02 -18.04 -8.95
CA CYS A 53 10.09 -17.54 -9.96
C CYS A 53 10.63 -17.47 -11.40
N ASP A 54 11.95 -17.55 -11.62
CA ASP A 54 12.50 -17.54 -12.99
C ASP A 54 13.66 -18.55 -13.06
N ASP A 55 13.44 -19.65 -13.79
CA ASP A 55 14.46 -20.62 -14.18
C ASP A 55 15.52 -19.93 -15.05
N GLN A 56 16.53 -19.31 -14.44
CA GLN A 56 17.75 -18.99 -15.17
C GLN A 56 18.56 -20.29 -15.37
N PRO A 57 18.83 -20.71 -16.62
CA PRO A 57 19.47 -21.98 -16.91
C PRO A 57 20.96 -22.04 -16.54
N ASP A 58 21.57 -20.95 -16.07
CA ASP A 58 23.01 -20.89 -15.84
C ASP A 58 23.46 -21.33 -14.44
N GLY A 59 22.52 -21.61 -13.51
CA GLY A 59 22.83 -22.04 -12.14
C GLY A 59 23.63 -21.01 -11.31
N SER A 60 23.92 -19.83 -11.87
CA SER A 60 24.57 -18.74 -11.19
C SER A 60 23.50 -17.98 -10.44
N THR A 61 23.69 -17.89 -9.14
CA THR A 61 22.62 -17.44 -8.27
C THR A 61 22.93 -16.07 -7.73
N VAL A 62 22.74 -15.08 -8.60
CA VAL A 62 22.86 -13.67 -8.23
C VAL A 62 21.65 -13.31 -7.38
N THR A 63 21.84 -13.28 -6.06
CA THR A 63 20.85 -12.71 -5.15
C THR A 63 20.81 -11.20 -5.38
N PRO A 64 19.66 -10.61 -5.73
CA PRO A 64 19.57 -9.17 -5.88
C PRO A 64 19.95 -8.50 -4.55
N PRO A 65 20.81 -7.47 -4.55
CA PRO A 65 21.07 -6.69 -3.37
C PRO A 65 19.77 -6.10 -2.83
N ASP A 66 19.56 -6.16 -1.52
CA ASP A 66 18.42 -5.49 -0.89
C ASP A 66 18.62 -3.98 -0.95
N VAL A 67 17.59 -3.25 -1.37
CA VAL A 67 17.55 -1.79 -1.25
C VAL A 67 17.07 -1.49 0.17
N PRO A 68 17.94 -1.08 1.11
CA PRO A 68 17.60 -1.10 2.54
C PRO A 68 16.37 -0.27 2.88
N ALA A 69 16.19 0.88 2.21
CA ALA A 69 15.02 1.73 2.36
C ALA A 69 13.70 1.01 1.99
N ILE A 70 13.71 0.18 0.95
CA ILE A 70 12.53 -0.60 0.53
C ILE A 70 12.24 -1.70 1.54
N CYS A 71 13.27 -2.38 2.05
CA CYS A 71 13.09 -3.41 3.07
C CYS A 71 12.51 -2.83 4.37
N GLN A 72 13.00 -1.66 4.81
CA GLN A 72 12.50 -0.97 5.99
C GLN A 72 11.02 -0.57 5.85
N ILE A 73 10.64 0.08 4.75
CA ILE A 73 9.24 0.50 4.55
C ILE A 73 8.30 -0.71 4.35
N ASN A 74 8.75 -1.78 3.72
CA ASN A 74 7.98 -3.02 3.61
C ASN A 74 7.76 -3.67 4.98
N ALA A 75 8.81 -3.71 5.81
CA ALA A 75 8.71 -4.24 7.17
C ALA A 75 7.74 -3.40 8.01
N GLN A 76 7.81 -2.06 7.90
CA GLN A 76 6.87 -1.15 8.55
C GLN A 76 5.43 -1.41 8.10
N LEU A 77 5.19 -1.56 6.79
CA LEU A 77 3.85 -1.81 6.24
C LEU A 77 3.29 -3.17 6.68
N LEU A 78 4.11 -4.22 6.71
CA LEU A 78 3.72 -5.54 7.22
C LEU A 78 3.38 -5.51 8.72
N LEU A 79 4.22 -4.84 9.53
CA LEU A 79 3.96 -4.65 10.95
C LEU A 79 2.66 -3.89 11.17
N PHE A 80 2.45 -2.79 10.45
CA PHE A 80 1.21 -2.01 10.50
C PHE A 80 0.00 -2.87 10.17
N PHE A 81 0.05 -3.61 9.05
CA PHE A 81 -1.04 -4.47 8.63
C PHE A 81 -1.39 -5.49 9.70
N HIS A 82 -0.39 -6.16 10.26
CA HIS A 82 -0.61 -7.26 11.18
C HIS A 82 -0.94 -6.83 12.62
N ARG A 83 -0.26 -5.80 13.15
CA ARG A 83 -0.42 -5.36 14.54
C ARG A 83 -1.58 -4.39 14.71
N GLU A 84 -1.81 -3.53 13.73
CA GLU A 84 -2.81 -2.45 13.85
C GLU A 84 -4.06 -2.76 13.04
N LEU A 85 -3.92 -2.91 11.71
CA LEU A 85 -5.09 -3.01 10.84
C LEU A 85 -5.88 -4.31 11.07
N LEU A 86 -5.22 -5.47 11.08
CA LEU A 86 -5.90 -6.75 11.36
C LEU A 86 -6.56 -6.75 12.73
N HIS A 87 -5.92 -6.15 13.73
CA HIS A 87 -6.50 -6.03 15.07
C HIS A 87 -7.77 -5.16 15.05
N TYR A 88 -7.70 -4.00 14.39
CA TYR A 88 -8.85 -3.11 14.20
C TYR A 88 -10.01 -3.84 13.53
N LEU A 89 -9.75 -4.52 12.40
CA LEU A 89 -10.76 -5.28 11.65
C LEU A 89 -11.38 -6.43 12.48
N ARG A 90 -10.61 -7.07 13.36
CA ARG A 90 -11.15 -8.09 14.28
C ARG A 90 -11.98 -7.49 15.41
N SER A 91 -11.68 -6.26 15.81
CA SER A 91 -12.35 -5.55 16.88
C SER A 91 -13.64 -4.85 16.45
N THR A 92 -13.79 -4.53 15.16
CA THR A 92 -15.06 -4.01 14.62
C THR A 92 -16.15 -5.07 14.82
N GLY A 93 -17.24 -4.71 15.50
CA GLY A 93 -18.34 -5.62 15.81
C GLY A 93 -19.41 -5.69 14.72
N GLY A 94 -20.40 -6.57 14.90
CA GLY A 94 -21.63 -6.57 14.11
C GLY A 94 -21.46 -7.02 12.65
N GLU A 95 -22.15 -6.33 11.75
CA GLU A 95 -22.21 -6.65 10.32
C GLU A 95 -20.86 -6.45 9.62
N GLN A 96 -20.08 -5.44 10.02
CA GLN A 96 -18.74 -5.21 9.50
C GLN A 96 -17.82 -6.41 9.76
N ARG A 97 -17.91 -7.03 10.94
CA ARG A 97 -17.16 -8.25 11.25
C ARG A 97 -17.49 -9.39 10.32
N ARG A 98 -18.78 -9.63 10.06
CA ARG A 98 -19.21 -10.69 9.13
C ARG A 98 -18.71 -10.43 7.72
N ARG A 99 -18.76 -9.18 7.27
CA ARG A 99 -18.17 -8.77 5.98
C ARG A 99 -16.68 -9.07 5.95
N ILE A 100 -15.93 -8.65 6.96
CA ILE A 100 -14.50 -8.90 7.11
C ILE A 100 -14.19 -10.40 7.11
N ASP A 101 -14.94 -11.20 7.87
CA ASP A 101 -14.74 -12.64 7.94
C ASP A 101 -15.01 -13.31 6.59
N THR A 102 -16.11 -12.97 5.90
CA THR A 102 -16.39 -13.43 4.52
C THR A 102 -15.24 -13.07 3.59
N ILE A 103 -14.84 -11.81 3.62
CA ILE A 103 -13.75 -11.26 2.84
C ILE A 103 -12.39 -11.97 3.08
N LEU A 104 -12.08 -12.28 4.35
CA LEU A 104 -10.86 -12.94 4.76
C LEU A 104 -10.89 -14.44 4.42
N LEU A 105 -12.04 -15.08 4.60
CA LEU A 105 -12.28 -16.50 4.27
C LEU A 105 -12.25 -16.74 2.76
N GLU A 106 -12.79 -15.81 1.96
CA GLU A 106 -12.69 -15.83 0.50
C GLU A 106 -11.28 -15.48 0.00
N GLY A 107 -10.36 -15.11 0.91
CA GLY A 107 -9.02 -14.63 0.58
C GLY A 107 -8.99 -13.25 -0.10
N SER A 108 -10.15 -12.70 -0.44
CA SER A 108 -10.34 -11.58 -1.36
C SER A 108 -9.67 -10.27 -0.91
N TRP A 109 -9.49 -10.00 0.39
CA TRP A 109 -8.83 -8.76 0.87
C TRP A 109 -7.44 -8.93 1.47
N TYR A 110 -7.11 -10.15 1.88
CA TYR A 110 -5.74 -10.50 2.22
C TYR A 110 -4.85 -10.41 0.96
N ILE A 111 -5.44 -10.71 -0.19
CA ILE A 111 -4.82 -10.66 -1.51
C ILE A 111 -4.39 -9.24 -1.88
N PRO A 112 -5.23 -8.18 -1.98
CA PRO A 112 -4.84 -6.85 -2.44
C PRO A 112 -3.63 -6.23 -1.72
N ASN A 113 -3.52 -6.36 -0.39
CA ASN A 113 -2.41 -5.73 0.35
C ASN A 113 -1.09 -6.49 0.17
N ILE A 114 -1.10 -7.82 0.37
CA ILE A 114 0.10 -8.64 0.18
C ILE A 114 0.50 -8.65 -1.30
N VAL A 115 -0.46 -8.78 -2.20
CA VAL A 115 -0.22 -8.71 -3.65
C VAL A 115 0.29 -7.34 -4.07
N THR A 116 -0.12 -6.24 -3.41
CA THR A 116 0.47 -4.92 -3.72
C THR A 116 1.95 -4.89 -3.37
N ILE A 117 2.33 -5.35 -2.17
CA ILE A 117 3.73 -5.43 -1.74
C ILE A 117 4.52 -6.36 -2.67
N GLU A 118 3.99 -7.54 -2.98
CA GLU A 118 4.63 -8.52 -3.85
C GLU A 118 4.84 -7.99 -5.27
N ILE A 119 3.82 -7.40 -5.88
CA ILE A 119 3.91 -6.85 -7.24
C ILE A 119 4.94 -5.73 -7.28
N VAL A 120 4.89 -4.82 -6.30
CA VAL A 120 5.81 -3.68 -6.21
C VAL A 120 7.24 -4.18 -6.00
N ASN A 121 7.45 -5.14 -5.10
CA ASN A 121 8.76 -5.75 -4.86
C ASN A 121 9.29 -6.51 -6.07
N SER A 122 8.43 -7.19 -6.81
CA SER A 122 8.80 -7.87 -8.06
C SER A 122 9.32 -6.85 -9.08
N TRP A 123 8.61 -5.74 -9.29
CA TRP A 123 9.05 -4.69 -10.21
C TRP A 123 10.31 -3.96 -9.77
N LEU A 124 10.40 -3.63 -8.47
CA LEU A 124 11.60 -3.02 -7.88
C LEU A 124 12.81 -3.92 -8.04
N SER A 125 12.67 -5.21 -7.72
CA SER A 125 13.74 -6.19 -7.87
C SER A 125 14.19 -6.29 -9.34
N LYS A 126 13.25 -6.37 -10.29
CA LYS A 126 13.56 -6.42 -11.72
C LYS A 126 14.32 -5.18 -12.19
N ARG A 127 13.88 -3.98 -11.80
CA ARG A 127 14.58 -2.73 -12.17
C ARG A 127 15.93 -2.61 -11.50
N TRP A 128 16.05 -2.99 -10.23
CA TRP A 128 17.30 -2.96 -9.50
C TRP A 128 18.34 -3.89 -10.13
N MET A 129 17.97 -5.14 -10.42
CA MET A 129 18.85 -6.09 -11.11
C MET A 129 19.30 -5.60 -12.49
N ALA A 130 18.45 -4.83 -13.18
CA ALA A 130 18.78 -4.21 -14.45
C ALA A 130 19.60 -2.90 -14.31
N GLY A 131 19.91 -2.43 -13.09
CA GLY A 131 20.56 -1.14 -12.85
C GLY A 131 19.69 0.07 -13.23
N LEU A 132 18.37 -0.11 -13.33
CA LEU A 132 17.40 0.90 -13.76
C LEU A 132 16.61 1.53 -12.60
N LEU A 133 16.84 1.08 -11.36
CA LEU A 133 16.15 1.62 -10.19
C LEU A 133 16.90 2.85 -9.67
N ARG A 134 16.23 4.01 -9.71
CA ARG A 134 16.78 5.29 -9.23
C ARG A 134 16.42 5.56 -7.77
N SER A 135 17.22 6.38 -7.11
CA SER A 135 16.98 6.84 -5.73
C SER A 135 15.62 7.53 -5.59
N GLU A 136 15.24 8.35 -6.57
CA GLU A 136 13.99 9.12 -6.54
C GLU A 136 12.77 8.19 -6.61
N GLN A 137 12.87 7.09 -7.36
CA GLN A 137 11.81 6.07 -7.41
C GLN A 137 11.65 5.36 -6.07
N VAL A 138 12.76 5.05 -5.41
CA VAL A 138 12.75 4.46 -4.06
C VAL A 138 12.10 5.43 -3.08
N GLU A 139 12.45 6.71 -3.13
CA GLU A 139 11.86 7.74 -2.27
C GLU A 139 10.36 7.91 -2.50
N LEU A 140 9.91 7.92 -3.77
CA LEU A 140 8.48 7.96 -4.10
C LEU A 140 7.72 6.74 -3.54
N VAL A 141 8.30 5.54 -3.60
CA VAL A 141 7.69 4.34 -2.99
C VAL A 141 7.54 4.53 -1.47
N VAL A 142 8.59 5.02 -0.80
CA VAL A 142 8.57 5.27 0.64
C VAL A 142 7.48 6.28 0.99
N ILE A 143 7.35 7.38 0.24
CA ILE A 143 6.32 8.40 0.45
C ILE A 143 4.92 7.81 0.28
N VAL A 144 4.69 7.00 -0.76
CA VAL A 144 3.38 6.39 -1.02
C VAL A 144 2.98 5.44 0.11
N TYR A 145 3.87 4.56 0.57
CA TYR A 145 3.58 3.65 1.67
C TYR A 145 3.41 4.38 3.01
N THR A 146 4.24 5.38 3.30
CA THR A 146 4.08 6.21 4.51
C THR A 146 2.72 6.94 4.50
N SER A 147 2.34 7.48 3.34
CA SER A 147 1.04 8.14 3.16
C SER A 147 -0.12 7.16 3.29
N LEU A 148 0.03 5.94 2.78
CA LEU A 148 -0.96 4.87 2.93
C LEU A 148 -1.19 4.53 4.40
N ILE A 149 -0.13 4.23 5.16
CA ILE A 149 -0.21 3.92 6.59
C ILE A 149 -0.91 5.06 7.35
N ARG A 150 -0.50 6.30 7.10
CA ARG A 150 -1.09 7.49 7.74
C ARG A 150 -2.57 7.64 7.41
N LYS A 151 -2.96 7.51 6.13
CA LYS A 151 -4.37 7.61 5.71
C LYS A 151 -5.22 6.49 6.32
N VAL A 152 -4.73 5.25 6.35
CA VAL A 152 -5.48 4.14 6.95
C VAL A 152 -5.63 4.33 8.46
N ARG A 153 -4.57 4.77 9.18
CA ARG A 153 -4.69 5.11 10.61
C ARG A 153 -5.73 6.20 10.87
N TRP A 154 -5.77 7.21 10.02
CA TRP A 154 -6.78 8.27 10.12
C TRP A 154 -8.21 7.72 9.92
N LEU A 155 -8.43 6.88 8.90
CA LEU A 155 -9.72 6.21 8.68
C LEU A 155 -10.12 5.31 9.86
N MET A 156 -9.18 4.56 10.43
CA MET A 156 -9.39 3.73 11.61
C MET A 156 -9.82 4.57 12.83
N ALA A 157 -9.16 5.72 13.04
CA ALA A 157 -9.49 6.63 14.13
C ALA A 157 -10.86 7.31 13.95
N ALA A 158 -11.29 7.52 12.70
CA ALA A 158 -12.60 8.02 12.35
C ALA A 158 -13.70 6.94 12.35
N CYS A 159 -13.35 5.68 12.66
CA CYS A 159 -14.25 4.52 12.61
C CYS A 159 -14.94 4.33 11.24
N GLU A 160 -14.22 4.66 10.17
CA GLU A 160 -14.72 4.56 8.80
C GLU A 160 -14.88 3.10 8.38
N ASP A 161 -15.75 2.87 7.38
CA ASP A 161 -16.04 1.53 6.88
C ASP A 161 -14.82 0.90 6.19
N ILE A 162 -14.77 -0.42 6.20
CA ILE A 162 -13.73 -1.19 5.55
C ILE A 162 -13.59 -0.82 4.07
N GLN A 163 -14.71 -0.46 3.42
CA GLN A 163 -14.73 -0.02 2.04
C GLN A 163 -13.76 1.15 1.78
N GLU A 164 -13.80 2.20 2.61
CA GLU A 164 -12.92 3.37 2.47
C GLU A 164 -11.44 2.97 2.62
N ILE A 165 -11.15 2.05 3.55
CA ILE A 165 -9.80 1.51 3.75
C ILE A 165 -9.30 0.78 2.48
N THR A 166 -10.12 -0.07 1.85
CA THR A 166 -9.77 -0.70 0.55
C THR A 166 -9.45 0.31 -0.51
N GLU A 167 -10.27 1.36 -0.61
CA GLU A 167 -10.15 2.32 -1.70
C GLU A 167 -8.83 3.07 -1.59
N VAL A 168 -8.41 3.42 -0.38
CA VAL A 168 -7.09 4.01 -0.12
C VAL A 168 -5.97 3.04 -0.49
N VAL A 169 -6.07 1.76 -0.12
CA VAL A 169 -5.09 0.72 -0.49
C VAL A 169 -4.98 0.57 -2.01
N ILE A 170 -6.11 0.42 -2.70
CA ILE A 170 -6.18 0.29 -4.17
C ILE A 170 -5.62 1.54 -4.85
N SER A 171 -5.91 2.72 -4.31
CA SER A 171 -5.37 3.99 -4.83
C SER A 171 -3.85 4.03 -4.70
N ALA A 172 -3.29 3.68 -3.54
CA ALA A 172 -1.84 3.60 -3.33
C ALA A 172 -1.19 2.62 -4.31
N ARG A 173 -1.78 1.44 -4.50
CA ARG A 173 -1.35 0.49 -5.55
C ARG A 173 -1.34 1.17 -6.92
N ARG A 174 -2.44 1.80 -7.34
CA ARG A 174 -2.54 2.45 -8.66
C ARG A 174 -1.47 3.53 -8.85
N VAL A 175 -1.18 4.34 -7.84
CA VAL A 175 -0.08 5.32 -7.90
C VAL A 175 1.25 4.62 -8.17
N LEU A 176 1.57 3.53 -7.45
CA LEU A 176 2.79 2.78 -7.71
C LEU A 176 2.82 2.19 -9.12
N GLN A 177 1.74 1.54 -9.57
CA GLN A 177 1.70 0.87 -10.87
C GLN A 177 1.67 1.83 -12.07
N LYS A 178 0.86 2.90 -11.98
CA LYS A 178 0.52 3.77 -13.10
C LYS A 178 1.30 5.08 -13.11
N LEU A 179 1.93 5.45 -12.00
CA LEU A 179 2.80 6.62 -11.92
C LEU A 179 4.25 6.16 -11.74
N VAL A 180 4.59 5.60 -10.58
CA VAL A 180 6.01 5.37 -10.19
C VAL A 180 6.71 4.35 -11.10
N PHE A 181 6.07 3.22 -11.38
CA PHE A 181 6.65 2.16 -12.21
C PHE A 181 6.22 2.20 -13.67
N HIS A 182 5.46 3.22 -14.06
CA HIS A 182 4.99 3.34 -15.42
C HIS A 182 6.15 3.56 -16.39
N GLU A 183 6.06 2.97 -17.59
CA GLU A 183 7.11 3.09 -18.59
C GLU A 183 7.30 4.51 -19.12
N ASN A 184 6.28 5.36 -18.99
CA ASN A 184 6.36 6.76 -19.41
C ASN A 184 7.00 7.69 -18.36
N LEU A 185 7.04 7.28 -17.08
CA LEU A 185 7.74 8.04 -16.03
C LEU A 185 9.23 7.67 -16.01
N ARG A 186 9.90 7.83 -17.16
CA ARG A 186 11.35 7.55 -17.30
C ARG A 186 12.24 8.74 -17.02
N SER A 187 11.69 9.94 -16.89
CA SER A 187 12.46 11.16 -16.69
C SER A 187 12.78 11.39 -15.21
N GLU A 188 14.05 11.26 -14.86
CA GLU A 188 14.61 11.62 -13.55
C GLU A 188 14.24 13.06 -13.15
N ARG A 189 14.22 13.99 -14.12
CA ARG A 189 13.79 15.37 -13.90
C ARG A 189 12.35 15.44 -13.39
N THR A 190 11.42 14.66 -13.96
CA THR A 190 10.03 14.64 -13.52
C THR A 190 9.90 14.05 -12.12
N GLU A 191 10.64 12.99 -11.81
CA GLU A 191 10.67 12.38 -10.47
C GLU A 191 11.18 13.37 -9.42
N SER A 192 12.30 14.05 -9.71
CA SER A 192 12.83 15.13 -8.87
C SER A 192 11.83 16.27 -8.66
N LEU A 193 11.10 16.67 -9.70
CA LEU A 193 10.08 17.71 -9.59
C LEU A 193 8.90 17.25 -8.71
N LEU A 194 8.47 16.00 -8.84
CA LEU A 194 7.43 15.42 -7.99
C LEU A 194 7.88 15.40 -6.53
N LEU A 195 9.11 14.95 -6.25
CA LEU A 195 9.65 14.93 -4.89
C LEU A 195 9.73 16.32 -4.28
N ARG A 196 10.24 17.31 -5.02
CA ARG A 196 10.26 18.72 -4.56
C ARG A 196 8.84 19.23 -4.29
N HIS A 197 7.89 18.92 -5.17
CA HIS A 197 6.51 19.33 -4.97
C HIS A 197 5.91 18.69 -3.72
N LEU A 198 6.16 17.40 -3.48
CA LEU A 198 5.72 16.68 -2.29
C LEU A 198 6.41 17.16 -1.00
N ALA A 199 7.66 17.63 -1.09
CA ALA A 199 8.39 18.18 0.04
C ALA A 199 7.96 19.61 0.41
N ASN A 200 7.39 20.36 -0.52
CA ASN A 200 6.89 21.70 -0.25
C ASN A 200 5.65 21.63 0.65
N GLN A 201 5.74 22.22 1.84
CA GLN A 201 4.63 22.27 2.80
C GLN A 201 3.42 23.06 2.29
N ASP A 202 3.61 23.91 1.28
CA ASP A 202 2.58 24.74 0.64
C ASP A 202 1.72 23.98 -0.38
N VAL A 203 1.86 22.66 -0.51
CA VAL A 203 0.87 21.87 -1.25
C VAL A 203 -0.47 22.11 -0.57
N ASN A 204 -1.38 22.75 -1.30
CA ASN A 204 -2.67 23.15 -0.78
C ASN A 204 -3.52 21.91 -0.45
N THR A 205 -3.34 21.42 0.78
CA THR A 205 -4.04 20.25 1.31
C THR A 205 -5.55 20.48 1.33
N GLU A 206 -6.00 21.73 1.46
CA GLU A 206 -7.41 22.09 1.35
C GLU A 206 -7.97 21.82 -0.05
N VAL A 207 -7.20 22.07 -1.10
CA VAL A 207 -7.60 21.73 -2.48
C VAL A 207 -7.69 20.22 -2.66
N ILE A 208 -6.72 19.46 -2.15
CA ILE A 208 -6.75 18.00 -2.21
C ILE A 208 -7.98 17.47 -1.47
N GLN A 209 -8.23 17.96 -0.26
CA GLN A 209 -9.40 17.61 0.54
C GLN A 209 -10.70 18.00 -0.18
N GLY A 210 -10.74 19.16 -0.83
CA GLY A 210 -11.87 19.61 -1.64
C GLY A 210 -12.16 18.69 -2.82
N ILE A 211 -11.13 18.24 -3.53
CA ILE A 211 -11.25 17.27 -4.63
C ILE A 211 -11.72 15.91 -4.11
N GLU A 212 -11.17 15.42 -2.99
CA GLU A 212 -11.58 14.15 -2.37
C GLU A 212 -13.06 14.23 -1.94
N ASN A 213 -13.47 15.32 -1.27
CA ASN A 213 -14.85 15.54 -0.84
C ASN A 213 -15.82 15.66 -2.04
N ALA A 214 -15.45 16.40 -3.08
CA ALA A 214 -16.26 16.52 -4.30
C ALA A 214 -16.39 15.17 -5.03
N THR A 215 -15.30 14.41 -5.11
CA THR A 215 -15.32 13.06 -5.71
C THR A 215 -16.20 12.11 -4.91
N ARG A 216 -16.15 12.16 -3.57
CA ARG A 216 -17.04 11.39 -2.70
C ARG A 216 -18.51 11.78 -2.90
N ALA A 217 -18.81 13.08 -2.94
CA ALA A 217 -20.17 13.58 -3.17
C ALA A 217 -20.73 13.13 -4.54
N LEU A 218 -19.91 13.18 -5.60
CA LEU A 218 -20.30 12.67 -6.92
C LEU A 218 -20.61 11.18 -6.91
N ARG A 219 -19.79 10.37 -6.23
CA ARG A 219 -20.03 8.92 -6.09
C ARG A 219 -21.35 8.63 -5.37
N LEU A 220 -21.60 9.31 -4.25
CA LEU A 220 -22.84 9.17 -3.49
C LEU A 220 -24.07 9.64 -4.29
N GLY A 221 -23.96 10.78 -4.98
CA GLY A 221 -25.03 11.31 -5.82
C GLY A 221 -25.38 10.42 -7.02
N HIS A 222 -24.39 9.72 -7.59
CA HIS A 222 -24.60 8.74 -8.64
C HIS A 222 -25.27 7.46 -8.12
N MET A 223 -25.04 7.05 -6.87
CA MET A 223 -25.72 5.88 -6.29
C MET A 223 -27.23 6.08 -6.12
N VAL A 224 -27.69 7.26 -5.71
CA VAL A 224 -29.11 7.54 -5.46
C VAL A 224 -29.95 7.45 -6.75
N LYS A 225 -29.36 7.73 -7.92
CA LYS A 225 -30.07 7.68 -9.20
C LYS A 225 -30.26 6.26 -9.76
N VAL A 226 -29.55 5.26 -9.23
CA VAL A 226 -29.60 3.88 -9.76
C VAL A 226 -30.79 3.08 -9.20
N ILE A 227 -31.39 3.50 -8.08
CA ILE A 227 -32.45 2.74 -7.40
C ILE A 227 -33.83 2.86 -8.11
N ASN A 228 -34.02 3.77 -9.07
CA ASN A 228 -35.33 4.08 -9.66
C ASN A 228 -35.53 3.66 -11.13
N GLY A 229 -34.89 2.59 -11.59
CA GLY A 229 -35.28 1.92 -12.85
C GLY A 229 -34.13 1.77 -13.85
N ALA A 230 -33.30 0.77 -13.58
CA ALA A 230 -32.41 0.06 -14.50
C ALA A 230 -31.67 0.86 -15.59
N SER A 231 -30.42 1.20 -15.30
CA SER A 231 -29.32 1.23 -16.26
C SER A 231 -27.99 1.05 -15.52
N VAL A 232 -27.29 -0.05 -15.80
CA VAL A 232 -25.91 -0.32 -15.36
C VAL A 232 -24.99 0.25 -16.43
N PRO A 233 -24.10 1.22 -16.11
CA PRO A 233 -22.70 1.00 -16.50
C PRO A 233 -21.62 1.71 -15.65
N PHE A 234 -20.44 1.08 -15.74
CA PHE A 234 -19.10 1.67 -15.73
C PHE A 234 -18.50 2.12 -14.39
N ASP A 235 -18.17 1.14 -13.55
CA ASP A 235 -16.81 1.16 -12.99
C ASP A 235 -16.29 -0.28 -12.94
N PHE A 236 -15.65 -0.73 -14.03
CA PHE A 236 -15.01 -2.06 -14.15
C PHE A 236 -13.92 -2.32 -13.07
N LEU A 237 -13.71 -1.36 -12.17
CA LEU A 237 -12.61 -1.29 -11.23
C LEU A 237 -13.05 -0.93 -9.80
N SER A 238 -14.37 -0.78 -9.54
CA SER A 238 -14.88 -0.87 -8.17
C SER A 238 -15.17 -2.34 -7.88
N TRP A 239 -14.79 -2.83 -6.69
CA TRP A 239 -15.03 -4.22 -6.31
C TRP A 239 -16.52 -4.62 -6.45
N ARG A 240 -17.44 -3.65 -6.39
CA ARG A 240 -18.88 -3.83 -6.67
C ARG A 240 -19.19 -4.32 -8.07
N ALA A 241 -18.38 -4.00 -9.07
CA ALA A 241 -18.54 -4.53 -10.43
C ALA A 241 -18.03 -5.98 -10.58
N LEU A 242 -17.07 -6.38 -9.73
CA LEU A 242 -16.57 -7.75 -9.68
C LEU A 242 -17.52 -8.67 -8.88
N TYR A 243 -18.33 -8.12 -7.98
CA TYR A 243 -19.29 -8.85 -7.15
C TYR A 243 -20.68 -8.15 -7.11
N PRO A 244 -21.46 -8.23 -8.19
CA PRO A 244 -22.71 -7.47 -8.36
C PRO A 244 -23.92 -7.93 -7.50
N ALA A 245 -23.78 -8.95 -6.64
CA ALA A 245 -24.90 -9.62 -5.98
C ALA A 245 -25.02 -9.37 -4.46
N SER A 246 -24.89 -8.11 -4.02
CA SER A 246 -25.25 -7.75 -2.65
C SER A 246 -25.96 -6.40 -2.60
N ASP A 247 -27.24 -6.44 -2.94
CA ASP A 247 -28.28 -5.45 -2.67
C ASP A 247 -28.60 -5.34 -1.17
N TRP A 248 -27.61 -5.01 -0.34
CA TRP A 248 -27.80 -4.81 1.11
C TRP A 248 -27.56 -3.36 1.48
N SER A 249 -28.56 -2.54 1.11
CA SER A 249 -28.86 -1.29 1.79
C SER A 249 -29.40 -1.65 3.18
N THR A 250 -28.72 -1.19 4.24
CA THR A 250 -29.24 -1.27 5.60
C THR A 250 -30.32 -0.21 5.79
N ASP A 251 -31.58 -0.65 5.84
CA ASP A 251 -32.48 -0.19 6.89
C ASP A 251 -32.11 -0.92 8.20
#